data_AF-A0A7J3IZM6-F1
#
_entry.id   AF-A0A7J3IZM6-F1
#
_cell.length_a   1.000
_cell.length_b   1.000
_cell.length_c   1.000
_cell.angle_alpha   90.00
_cell.angle_beta   90.00
_cell.angle_gamma   90.00
#
_symmetry.space_group_name_H-M   'P 1'
#
loop_
_entity.id
_entity.type
_entity.pdbx_description
1 polymer ?
#
loop_
_entity_poly.entity_id
_entity_poly.type
_entity_poly.pdbx_seq_one_letter_code
_entity_poly.pdbx_strand_id
1 'polypeptide(L)'
;MGKVIVKFYGILAESIQSREMNIEASSLRQLLDILATGNGDALRKICNEDGTIRKFVNIYVNGKDIRFLHGLNTKLNDGDEVLFIPAVSGGSQHANSEVELIGIKDVKPATYIDIREVLPAYVKILRTRVISQPVIVDMNTKVVLDGYEILYALDLLSVEKIPVVKVNLRDLKIKSLQSGLKPLTAESIIEAGVKGPKLPPKSFKVLVETPEINIPLKELLQPQRKNTYDLKVYTSVLELLYKGWPTPLVKLNSLSTEKRSIWAKLEGFNPFSNSVKDRIGWAMLMDALDRGDLKEIIYEATSTNTGIALTSIANMLGVKARLFIPKTIQKVSDTYLKVLGANVVRLPVGLTVEAIDQVDLKAKEDKATHLNQFENDANFKVHLKYTARELDEQLTSVGLEPTVIIGGLGTSGHMSAISIYFKNKYGDSVKIVGVQPASNEVIPGIRRIETGMKWCHWALFDQIIDVKQKEAIEAAINIARKEGLLIGLSAGAVAHALSKISCEEGVCILVFPDTGYKYAEQFENYFASLQKE
;
A
#
# COMPACT_ATOMS: atom_id res chain seq x y z
N MET A 1 -64.73 -3.37 28.31
CA MET A 1 -63.30 -3.62 28.61
C MET A 1 -62.84 -4.68 27.63
N GLY A 2 -61.65 -4.54 27.04
CA GLY A 2 -61.10 -5.57 26.14
C GLY A 2 -60.21 -6.53 26.93
N LYS A 3 -60.23 -7.81 26.60
CA LYS A 3 -59.33 -8.81 27.16
C LYS A 3 -58.00 -8.73 26.41
N VAL A 4 -56.96 -8.25 27.08
CA VAL A 4 -55.62 -8.10 26.51
C VAL A 4 -54.69 -9.22 26.93
N ILE A 5 -53.78 -9.59 26.03
CA ILE A 5 -52.72 -10.57 26.28
C ILE A 5 -51.49 -9.81 26.75
N VAL A 6 -51.10 -10.00 28.01
CA VAL A 6 -49.96 -9.31 28.61
C VAL A 6 -48.80 -10.27 28.74
N LYS A 7 -47.66 -9.93 28.13
CA LYS A 7 -46.44 -10.74 28.15
C LYS A 7 -45.31 -10.04 28.90
N PHE A 8 -44.63 -10.79 29.75
CA PHE A 8 -43.52 -10.31 30.57
C PHE A 8 -42.22 -11.02 30.19
N TYR A 9 -41.12 -10.27 30.13
CA TYR A 9 -39.80 -10.79 29.77
C TYR A 9 -38.76 -10.53 30.87
N GLY A 10 -37.75 -11.40 30.93
CA GLY A 10 -36.64 -11.31 31.89
C GLY A 10 -37.11 -11.27 33.35
N ILE A 11 -36.49 -10.40 34.15
CA ILE A 11 -36.77 -10.27 35.59
C ILE A 11 -38.23 -9.90 35.92
N LEU A 12 -38.97 -9.31 34.97
CA LEU A 12 -40.39 -9.00 35.17
C LEU A 12 -41.24 -10.27 35.17
N ALA A 13 -40.91 -11.26 34.34
CA ALA A 13 -41.62 -12.54 34.31
C ALA A 13 -41.43 -13.34 35.61
N GLU A 14 -40.22 -13.29 36.17
CA GLU A 14 -39.91 -13.92 37.47
C GLU A 14 -40.66 -13.23 38.62
N SER A 15 -40.74 -11.91 38.59
CA SER A 15 -41.38 -11.12 39.65
C SER A 15 -42.90 -11.29 39.66
N ILE A 16 -43.50 -11.52 38.50
CA ILE A 16 -44.95 -11.71 38.32
C ILE A 16 -45.32 -13.21 38.42
N GLN A 17 -44.32 -14.10 38.45
CA GLN A 17 -44.50 -15.55 38.42
C GLN A 17 -45.36 -16.04 37.23
N SER A 18 -45.42 -15.26 36.16
CA SER A 18 -46.08 -15.61 34.91
C SER A 18 -45.39 -14.93 33.73
N ARG A 19 -45.32 -15.65 32.61
CA ARG A 19 -44.82 -15.10 31.33
C ARG A 19 -45.94 -14.47 30.50
N GLU A 20 -47.18 -14.87 30.75
CA GLU A 20 -48.35 -14.41 30.01
C GLU A 20 -49.60 -14.38 30.89
N MET A 21 -50.42 -13.34 30.77
CA MET A 21 -51.68 -13.20 31.48
C MET A 21 -52.73 -12.59 30.57
N ASN A 22 -54.00 -12.95 30.77
CA ASN A 22 -55.12 -12.30 30.13
C ASN A 22 -55.79 -11.36 31.13
N ILE A 23 -55.82 -10.06 30.83
CA ILE A 23 -56.35 -9.03 31.75
C ILE A 23 -57.39 -8.19 31.03
N GLU A 24 -58.49 -7.86 31.69
CA GLU A 24 -59.48 -6.94 31.15
C GLU A 24 -59.11 -5.49 31.50
N ALA A 25 -58.74 -4.71 30.49
CA ALA A 25 -58.38 -3.29 30.66
C ALA A 25 -58.78 -2.48 29.41
N SER A 26 -59.21 -1.23 29.60
CA SER A 26 -59.52 -0.29 28.52
C SER A 26 -58.39 0.70 28.23
N SER A 27 -57.35 0.75 29.07
CA SER A 27 -56.16 1.57 28.86
C SER A 27 -54.92 0.97 29.54
N LEU A 28 -53.74 1.37 29.09
CA LEU A 28 -52.48 0.93 29.70
C LEU A 28 -52.35 1.36 31.17
N ARG A 29 -52.85 2.55 31.54
CA ARG A 29 -52.90 2.99 32.93
C ARG A 29 -53.74 2.06 33.80
N GLN A 30 -54.95 1.73 33.34
CA GLN A 30 -55.82 0.79 34.05
C GLN A 30 -55.18 -0.61 34.14
N LEU A 31 -54.49 -1.06 33.09
CA LEU A 31 -53.77 -2.33 33.10
C LEU A 31 -52.70 -2.37 34.21
N LEU A 32 -51.92 -1.29 34.34
CA LEU A 32 -50.93 -1.15 35.40
C LEU A 32 -51.58 -1.10 36.79
N ASP A 33 -52.68 -0.36 36.95
CA ASP A 33 -53.41 -0.30 38.22
C ASP A 33 -53.90 -1.70 38.64
N ILE A 34 -54.42 -2.50 37.70
CA ILE A 34 -54.84 -3.88 37.96
C ILE A 34 -53.65 -4.75 38.38
N LEU A 35 -52.52 -4.66 37.67
CA LEU A 35 -51.29 -5.36 38.03
C LEU A 35 -50.77 -4.94 39.42
N ALA A 36 -51.01 -3.70 39.85
CA ALA A 36 -50.64 -3.19 41.18
C ALA A 36 -51.42 -3.88 42.29
N THR A 37 -52.74 -4.04 42.10
CA THR A 37 -53.62 -4.68 43.08
C THR A 37 -53.34 -6.18 43.27
N GLY A 38 -52.90 -6.87 42.22
CA GLY A 38 -52.61 -8.32 42.27
C GLY A 38 -51.16 -8.67 42.59
N ASN A 39 -50.20 -7.81 42.24
CA ASN A 39 -48.76 -8.07 42.33
C ASN A 39 -48.00 -6.78 42.70
N GLY A 40 -48.22 -6.25 43.91
CA GLY A 40 -47.69 -4.94 44.34
C GLY A 40 -46.17 -4.76 44.17
N ASP A 41 -45.37 -5.82 44.33
CA ASP A 41 -43.92 -5.78 44.12
C ASP A 41 -43.52 -5.69 42.65
N ALA A 42 -44.33 -6.22 41.73
CA ALA A 42 -44.08 -6.14 40.30
C ALA A 42 -44.26 -4.71 39.77
N LEU A 43 -45.24 -3.97 40.32
CA LEU A 43 -45.47 -2.59 39.90
C LEU A 43 -44.28 -1.68 40.25
N ARG A 44 -43.64 -1.90 41.41
CA ARG A 44 -42.43 -1.16 41.81
C ARG A 44 -41.25 -1.36 40.85
N LYS A 45 -41.25 -2.44 40.05
CA LYS A 45 -40.23 -2.69 39.00
C LYS A 45 -40.60 -2.07 37.66
N ILE A 46 -41.86 -1.71 37.44
CA ILE A 46 -42.37 -1.13 36.19
C ILE A 46 -42.53 0.40 36.29
N CYS A 47 -43.00 0.90 37.44
CA CYS A 47 -43.24 2.32 37.71
C CYS A 47 -42.40 2.84 38.89
N ASN A 48 -42.13 4.14 38.89
CA ASN A 48 -41.60 4.92 40.01
C ASN A 48 -42.73 5.23 41.02
N GLU A 49 -42.38 5.74 42.20
CA GLU A 49 -43.33 6.12 43.25
C GLU A 49 -44.32 7.23 42.83
N ASP A 50 -43.95 8.05 41.84
CA ASP A 50 -44.79 9.10 41.24
C ASP A 50 -45.76 8.57 40.16
N GLY A 51 -45.77 7.26 39.91
CA GLY A 51 -46.60 6.63 38.88
C GLY A 51 -46.09 6.79 37.45
N THR A 52 -44.86 7.27 37.25
CA THR A 52 -44.22 7.27 35.92
C THR A 52 -43.54 5.94 35.63
N ILE A 53 -43.44 5.55 34.36
CA ILE A 53 -42.75 4.30 33.97
C ILE A 53 -41.24 4.48 34.20
N ARG A 54 -40.60 3.46 34.78
CA ARG A 54 -39.15 3.47 34.99
C ARG A 54 -38.41 3.56 33.67
N LYS A 55 -37.36 4.38 33.62
CA LYS A 55 -36.54 4.62 32.42
C LYS A 55 -36.00 3.35 31.74
N PHE A 56 -35.88 2.25 32.48
CA PHE A 56 -35.36 0.98 32.01
C PHE A 56 -36.44 -0.07 31.75
N VAL A 57 -37.70 0.32 31.55
CA VAL A 57 -38.77 -0.61 31.13
C VAL A 57 -39.39 -0.07 29.84
N ASN A 58 -39.26 -0.84 28.77
CA ASN A 58 -39.91 -0.55 27.50
C ASN A 58 -41.25 -1.31 27.44
N ILE A 59 -42.31 -0.61 27.04
CA ILE A 59 -43.64 -1.19 26.90
C ILE A 59 -44.07 -1.06 25.44
N TYR A 60 -44.57 -2.15 24.87
CA TYR A 60 -45.09 -2.18 23.50
C TYR A 60 -46.54 -2.63 23.51
N VAL A 61 -47.37 -2.04 22.65
CA VAL A 61 -48.73 -2.50 22.35
C VAL A 61 -48.76 -2.90 20.88
N ASN A 62 -49.06 -4.17 20.58
CA ASN A 62 -49.04 -4.75 19.23
C ASN A 62 -47.73 -4.45 18.47
N GLY A 63 -46.59 -4.57 19.15
CA GLY A 63 -45.25 -4.32 18.58
C GLY A 63 -44.86 -2.85 18.42
N LYS A 64 -45.72 -1.89 18.80
CA LYS A 64 -45.39 -0.46 18.79
C LYS A 64 -45.07 0.05 20.19
N ASP A 65 -43.93 0.72 20.33
CA ASP A 65 -43.53 1.31 21.60
C ASP A 65 -44.49 2.43 22.01
N ILE A 66 -44.92 2.42 23.28
CA ILE A 66 -45.94 3.35 23.80
C ILE A 66 -45.48 4.82 23.74
N ARG A 67 -44.18 5.09 23.63
CA ARG A 67 -43.61 6.44 23.44
C ARG A 67 -43.99 7.05 22.10
N PHE A 68 -44.28 6.22 21.09
CA PHE A 68 -44.82 6.63 19.79
C PHE A 68 -46.35 6.49 19.72
N LEU A 69 -46.99 6.16 20.84
CA LEU A 69 -48.44 6.14 21.02
C LEU A 69 -48.85 7.25 22.01
N HIS A 70 -49.88 7.02 22.82
CA HIS A 70 -50.37 7.97 23.82
C HIS A 70 -49.81 7.67 25.23
N GLY A 71 -48.63 7.04 25.31
CA GLY A 71 -48.01 6.65 26.59
C GLY A 71 -48.94 5.79 27.45
N LEU A 72 -49.07 6.13 28.73
CA LEU A 72 -49.98 5.44 29.65
C LEU A 72 -51.47 5.60 29.32
N ASN A 73 -51.84 6.59 28.50
CA ASN A 73 -53.21 6.80 28.05
C ASN A 73 -53.55 6.01 26.77
N THR A 74 -52.64 5.15 26.31
CA THR A 74 -52.90 4.26 25.16
C THR A 74 -54.11 3.39 25.46
N LYS A 75 -55.16 3.50 24.61
CA LYS A 75 -56.37 2.69 24.68
C LYS A 75 -56.04 1.25 24.30
N LEU A 76 -56.67 0.30 25.00
CA LEU A 76 -56.52 -1.13 24.78
C LEU A 76 -57.86 -1.72 24.31
N ASN A 77 -57.81 -2.51 23.25
CA ASN A 77 -58.93 -3.23 22.66
C ASN A 77 -58.83 -4.73 22.95
N ASP A 78 -59.94 -5.44 22.71
CA ASP A 78 -59.98 -6.89 22.85
C ASP A 78 -58.97 -7.56 21.91
N GLY A 79 -58.14 -8.45 22.44
CA GLY A 79 -57.09 -9.15 21.71
C GLY A 79 -55.76 -8.40 21.55
N ASP A 80 -55.64 -7.17 22.05
CA ASP A 80 -54.35 -6.44 21.99
C ASP A 80 -53.27 -7.15 22.82
N GLU A 81 -52.06 -7.22 22.26
CA GLU A 81 -50.87 -7.74 22.95
C GLU A 81 -50.09 -6.60 23.59
N VAL A 82 -49.82 -6.69 24.89
CA VAL A 82 -49.01 -5.73 25.65
C VAL A 82 -47.73 -6.41 26.15
N LEU A 83 -46.58 -5.88 25.74
CA LEU A 83 -45.27 -6.45 26.02
C LEU A 83 -44.51 -5.57 27.01
N PHE A 84 -44.07 -6.15 28.13
CA PHE A 84 -43.20 -5.49 29.09
C PHE A 84 -41.78 -6.05 28.97
N ILE A 85 -40.87 -5.24 28.45
CA ILE A 85 -39.46 -5.60 28.25
C ILE A 85 -38.59 -4.74 29.16
N PRO A 86 -37.93 -5.30 30.18
CA PRO A 86 -36.90 -4.57 30.89
C PRO A 86 -35.74 -4.28 29.92
N ALA A 87 -35.23 -3.06 29.93
CA ALA A 87 -33.95 -2.72 29.32
C ALA A 87 -32.89 -3.59 30.00
N VAL A 88 -32.27 -4.48 29.23
CA VAL A 88 -31.43 -5.54 29.77
C VAL A 88 -30.09 -4.94 30.22
N SER A 89 -29.96 -4.75 31.54
CA SER A 89 -28.74 -5.10 32.28
C SER A 89 -29.13 -6.28 33.15
N GLY A 90 -28.98 -7.49 32.60
CA GLY A 90 -29.47 -8.72 33.20
C GLY A 90 -28.36 -9.75 33.29
N GLY A 91 -27.61 -9.71 34.38
CA GLY A 91 -26.75 -10.80 34.81
C GLY A 91 -27.57 -11.89 35.49
N SER A 92 -27.59 -13.07 34.88
CA SER A 92 -27.53 -14.35 35.58
C SER A 92 -26.06 -14.76 35.65
N GLN A 93 -25.58 -15.33 36.76
CA GLN A 93 -24.24 -15.91 36.84
C GLN A 93 -24.15 -17.19 35.99
N HIS A 94 -24.11 -17.01 34.67
CA HIS A 94 -23.34 -17.81 33.74
C HIS A 94 -22.35 -16.83 33.10
N ALA A 95 -21.10 -17.22 32.93
CA ALA A 95 -20.08 -16.37 32.31
C ALA A 95 -20.58 -15.88 30.94
N ASN A 96 -21.05 -14.63 30.86
CA ASN A 96 -21.46 -13.99 29.61
C ASN A 96 -20.19 -13.80 28.78
N SER A 97 -19.97 -14.72 27.85
CA SER A 97 -18.94 -14.66 26.82
C SER A 97 -19.35 -13.64 25.75
N GLU A 98 -19.34 -12.36 26.10
CA GLU A 98 -19.52 -11.26 25.13
C GLU A 98 -18.41 -11.31 24.07
N VAL A 99 -18.81 -11.16 22.81
CA VAL A 99 -17.88 -11.15 21.67
C VAL A 99 -17.36 -9.73 21.49
N GLU A 100 -16.04 -9.56 21.59
CA GLU A 100 -15.35 -8.29 21.41
C GLU A 100 -14.55 -8.29 20.10
N LEU A 101 -14.42 -7.14 19.45
CA LEU A 101 -13.50 -6.97 18.32
C LEU A 101 -12.17 -6.41 18.81
N ILE A 102 -11.11 -7.21 18.77
CA ILE A 102 -9.75 -6.77 19.12
C ILE A 102 -8.80 -6.83 17.93
N GLY A 103 -7.69 -6.10 17.99
CA GLY A 103 -6.68 -6.12 16.92
C GLY A 103 -6.11 -7.52 16.75
N ILE A 104 -6.00 -8.01 15.51
CA ILE A 104 -5.46 -9.36 15.23
C ILE A 104 -4.01 -9.52 15.71
N LYS A 105 -3.23 -8.42 15.72
CA LYS A 105 -1.86 -8.39 16.24
C LYS A 105 -1.78 -8.45 17.77
N ASP A 106 -2.90 -8.28 18.47
CA ASP A 106 -2.95 -8.29 19.93
C ASP A 106 -3.08 -9.71 20.51
N VAL A 107 -3.43 -10.70 19.69
CA VAL A 107 -3.57 -12.10 20.13
C VAL A 107 -2.29 -12.90 19.97
N LYS A 108 -2.12 -13.90 20.82
CA LYS A 108 -0.88 -14.68 20.93
C LYS A 108 -1.18 -16.17 20.72
N PRO A 109 -1.00 -16.73 19.51
CA PRO A 109 -1.28 -18.15 19.28
C PRO A 109 -0.38 -19.02 20.14
N ALA A 110 -0.89 -20.05 20.83
CA ALA A 110 -0.05 -20.94 21.64
C ALA A 110 0.52 -22.12 20.84
N THR A 111 -0.03 -22.41 19.67
CA THR A 111 0.38 -23.49 18.77
C THR A 111 0.48 -23.01 17.32
N TYR A 112 1.09 -23.82 16.47
CA TYR A 112 1.04 -23.67 15.02
C TYR A 112 -0.09 -24.53 14.45
N ILE A 113 -0.65 -24.12 13.32
CA ILE A 113 -1.63 -24.91 12.57
C ILE A 113 -1.14 -25.10 11.13
N ASP A 114 -1.40 -26.26 10.56
CA ASP A 114 -1.10 -26.53 9.16
C ASP A 114 -2.07 -25.75 8.26
N ILE A 115 -1.55 -25.12 7.19
CA ILE A 115 -2.35 -24.33 6.25
C ILE A 115 -3.54 -25.12 5.68
N ARG A 116 -3.42 -26.45 5.51
CA ARG A 116 -4.49 -27.32 5.01
C ARG A 116 -5.72 -27.35 5.92
N GLU A 117 -5.54 -27.08 7.21
CA GLU A 117 -6.62 -27.00 8.20
C GLU A 117 -7.27 -25.61 8.24
N VAL A 118 -6.52 -24.57 7.85
CA VAL A 118 -6.99 -23.18 7.76
C VAL A 118 -7.82 -22.94 6.49
N LEU A 119 -7.44 -23.56 5.37
CA LEU A 119 -8.05 -23.34 4.06
C LEU A 119 -9.59 -23.51 4.03
N PRO A 120 -10.19 -24.53 4.65
CA PRO A 120 -11.65 -24.66 4.69
C PRO A 120 -12.35 -23.45 5.32
N ALA A 121 -11.81 -22.93 6.44
CA ALA A 121 -12.33 -21.74 7.10
C ALA A 121 -12.16 -20.49 6.22
N TYR A 122 -10.97 -20.32 5.63
CA TYR A 122 -10.68 -19.22 4.70
C TYR A 122 -11.64 -19.19 3.50
N VAL A 123 -11.83 -20.34 2.83
CA VAL A 123 -12.75 -20.45 1.69
C VAL A 123 -14.20 -20.21 2.11
N LYS A 124 -14.61 -20.73 3.28
CA LYS A 124 -15.95 -20.48 3.81
C LYS A 124 -16.18 -18.99 4.02
N ILE A 125 -15.27 -18.30 4.70
CA ILE A 125 -15.37 -16.85 4.97
C ILE A 125 -15.42 -16.04 3.66
N LEU A 126 -14.59 -16.38 2.66
CA LEU A 126 -14.64 -15.69 1.36
C LEU A 126 -15.96 -15.87 0.63
N ARG A 127 -16.54 -17.09 0.66
CA ARG A 127 -17.80 -17.40 -0.01
C ARG A 127 -18.99 -16.75 0.68
N THR A 128 -19.08 -16.87 2.00
CA THR A 128 -20.21 -16.34 2.78
C THR A 128 -20.08 -14.85 3.07
N ARG A 129 -18.85 -14.32 3.05
CA ARG A 129 -18.48 -12.98 3.51
C ARG A 129 -18.85 -12.73 4.98
N VAL A 130 -18.95 -13.80 5.76
CA VAL A 130 -19.41 -13.78 7.15
C VAL A 130 -18.49 -14.64 8.00
N ILE A 131 -18.14 -14.13 9.17
CA ILE A 131 -17.47 -14.87 10.24
C ILE A 131 -18.56 -15.43 11.14
N SER A 132 -18.59 -16.76 11.27
CA SER A 132 -19.62 -17.49 12.02
C SER A 132 -19.20 -17.92 13.42
N GLN A 133 -17.90 -17.84 13.74
CA GLN A 133 -17.33 -18.29 15.01
C GLN A 133 -16.25 -17.30 15.49
N PRO A 134 -16.20 -16.97 16.80
CA PRO A 134 -15.15 -16.15 17.36
C PRO A 134 -13.88 -16.97 17.63
N VAL A 135 -12.76 -16.27 17.82
CA VAL A 135 -11.52 -16.84 18.37
C VAL A 135 -11.59 -16.79 19.89
N ILE A 136 -11.25 -17.88 20.56
CA ILE A 136 -11.28 -17.92 22.03
C ILE A 136 -9.89 -17.55 22.55
N VAL A 137 -9.82 -16.59 23.46
CA VAL A 137 -8.55 -16.12 24.03
C VAL A 137 -8.60 -16.06 25.55
N ASP A 138 -7.45 -16.25 26.18
CA ASP A 138 -7.29 -15.98 27.61
C ASP A 138 -7.48 -14.48 27.88
N MET A 139 -8.32 -14.17 28.86
CA MET A 139 -8.75 -12.81 29.18
C MET A 139 -7.60 -11.89 29.54
N ASN A 140 -6.58 -12.40 30.23
CA ASN A 140 -5.48 -11.60 30.76
C ASN A 140 -4.32 -11.49 29.75
N THR A 141 -3.99 -12.60 29.10
CA THR A 141 -2.77 -12.71 28.28
C THR A 141 -3.02 -12.60 26.78
N LYS A 142 -4.29 -12.67 26.36
CA LYS A 142 -4.75 -12.76 24.97
C LYS A 142 -4.16 -13.96 24.21
N VAL A 143 -3.76 -15.00 24.95
CA VAL A 143 -3.28 -16.25 24.36
C VAL A 143 -4.46 -16.98 23.75
N VAL A 144 -4.31 -17.43 22.50
CA VAL A 144 -5.37 -18.14 21.78
C VAL A 144 -5.55 -19.51 22.41
N LEU A 145 -6.80 -19.87 22.66
CA LEU A 145 -7.19 -21.12 23.32
C LEU A 145 -7.94 -22.04 22.35
N ASP A 146 -8.74 -21.45 21.45
CA ASP A 146 -9.48 -22.17 20.41
C ASP A 146 -9.79 -21.23 19.22
N GLY A 147 -10.21 -21.79 18.08
CA GLY A 147 -10.54 -21.05 16.86
C GLY A 147 -9.31 -20.65 16.03
N TYR A 148 -8.26 -21.48 16.05
CA TYR A 148 -7.03 -21.24 15.31
C TYR A 148 -7.26 -21.15 13.79
N GLU A 149 -8.12 -22.01 13.23
CA GLU A 149 -8.49 -22.00 11.82
C GLU A 149 -9.10 -20.65 11.42
N ILE A 150 -9.96 -20.09 12.27
CA ILE A 150 -10.58 -18.77 12.05
C ILE A 150 -9.53 -17.66 12.17
N LEU A 151 -8.69 -17.68 13.22
CA LEU A 151 -7.63 -16.69 13.41
C LEU A 151 -6.71 -16.60 12.19
N TYR A 152 -6.14 -17.73 11.77
CA TYR A 152 -5.19 -17.76 10.66
C TYR A 152 -5.89 -17.49 9.32
N ALA A 153 -7.15 -17.89 9.14
CA ALA A 153 -7.92 -17.52 7.95
C ALA A 153 -8.13 -16.00 7.87
N LEU A 154 -8.44 -15.36 8.99
CA LEU A 154 -8.63 -13.91 9.08
C LEU A 154 -7.31 -13.15 8.88
N ASP A 155 -6.19 -13.68 9.40
CA ASP A 155 -4.86 -13.14 9.15
C ASP A 155 -4.47 -13.17 7.66
N LEU A 156 -4.73 -14.29 6.98
CA LEU A 156 -4.54 -14.42 5.53
C LEU A 156 -5.43 -13.44 4.73
N LEU A 157 -6.60 -13.09 5.25
CA LEU A 157 -7.49 -12.08 4.68
C LEU A 157 -7.07 -10.64 5.03
N SER A 158 -5.98 -10.46 5.77
CA SER A 158 -5.44 -9.17 6.19
C SER A 158 -6.48 -8.30 6.91
N VAL A 159 -7.32 -8.91 7.75
CA VAL A 159 -8.26 -8.15 8.59
C VAL A 159 -7.51 -7.41 9.70
N GLU A 160 -8.03 -6.29 10.16
CA GLU A 160 -7.42 -5.56 11.28
C GLU A 160 -7.88 -6.10 12.63
N LYS A 161 -9.16 -6.46 12.72
CA LYS A 161 -9.80 -6.90 13.94
C LYS A 161 -10.39 -8.29 13.78
N ILE A 162 -10.44 -9.02 14.88
CA ILE A 162 -11.06 -10.34 14.95
C ILE A 162 -12.08 -10.38 16.08
N PRO A 163 -13.18 -11.13 15.90
CA PRO A 163 -14.10 -11.39 16.99
C PRO A 163 -13.48 -12.37 17.96
N VAL A 164 -13.43 -11.98 19.23
CA VAL A 164 -12.89 -12.79 20.30
C VAL A 164 -13.88 -12.95 21.43
N VAL A 165 -13.83 -14.11 22.07
CA VAL A 165 -14.41 -14.31 23.39
C VAL A 165 -13.27 -14.47 24.38
N LYS A 166 -13.26 -13.63 25.39
CA LYS A 166 -12.27 -13.65 26.46
C LYS A 166 -12.75 -14.58 27.58
N VAL A 167 -11.93 -15.57 27.93
CA VAL A 167 -12.22 -16.51 29.01
C VAL A 167 -11.05 -16.60 29.98
N ASN A 168 -11.32 -16.95 31.23
CA ASN A 168 -10.26 -17.24 32.18
C ASN A 168 -9.83 -18.70 32.03
N LEU A 169 -8.63 -18.96 31.51
CA LEU A 169 -8.16 -20.32 31.26
C LEU A 169 -8.12 -21.18 32.54
N ARG A 170 -7.91 -20.56 33.71
CA ARG A 170 -7.85 -21.26 35.01
C ARG A 170 -9.19 -21.86 35.42
N ASP A 171 -10.29 -21.35 34.89
CA ASP A 171 -11.64 -21.81 35.22
C ASP A 171 -12.13 -22.89 34.24
N LEU A 172 -11.30 -23.27 33.26
CA LEU A 172 -11.67 -24.17 32.18
C LEU A 172 -10.95 -25.52 32.26
N LYS A 173 -11.63 -26.56 31.77
CA LYS A 173 -11.05 -27.90 31.65
C LYS A 173 -10.19 -28.00 30.39
N ILE A 174 -8.93 -28.38 30.56
CA ILE A 174 -7.98 -28.63 29.48
C ILE A 174 -7.88 -30.14 29.23
N LYS A 175 -8.06 -30.56 27.97
CA LYS A 175 -7.83 -31.93 27.53
C LYS A 175 -6.55 -31.99 26.71
N SER A 176 -5.56 -32.76 27.16
CA SER A 176 -4.40 -33.11 26.32
C SER A 176 -4.84 -34.08 25.22
N LEU A 177 -4.45 -33.79 23.98
CA LEU A 177 -4.88 -34.57 22.80
C LEU A 177 -3.80 -35.51 22.27
N GLN A 178 -2.53 -35.32 22.67
CA GLN A 178 -1.42 -36.20 22.28
C GLN A 178 -0.99 -37.09 23.43
N SER A 179 -1.06 -38.40 23.22
CA SER A 179 -0.52 -39.41 24.14
C SER A 179 1.02 -39.35 24.13
N GLY A 180 1.63 -38.96 25.26
CA GLY A 180 3.09 -38.90 25.43
C GLY A 180 3.64 -37.54 25.84
N LEU A 181 2.85 -36.47 25.80
CA LEU A 181 3.18 -35.19 26.42
C LEU A 181 2.79 -35.22 27.91
N LYS A 182 3.57 -34.55 28.77
CA LYS A 182 3.13 -34.25 30.15
C LYS A 182 1.76 -33.55 30.07
N PRO A 183 0.82 -33.83 30.99
CA PRO A 183 -0.45 -33.11 31.04
C PRO A 183 -0.20 -31.61 30.95
N LEU A 184 -0.76 -30.96 29.92
CA LEU A 184 -0.59 -29.53 29.71
C LEU A 184 -1.38 -28.78 30.78
N THR A 185 -0.74 -27.81 31.43
CA THR A 185 -1.39 -26.93 32.40
C THR A 185 -1.80 -25.63 31.72
N ALA A 186 -2.65 -24.85 32.40
CA ALA A 186 -3.01 -23.52 31.93
C ALA A 186 -1.75 -22.64 31.76
N GLU A 187 -0.81 -22.76 32.69
CA GLU A 187 0.45 -22.03 32.70
C GLU A 187 1.31 -22.39 31.47
N SER A 188 1.41 -23.67 31.10
CA SER A 188 2.23 -24.08 29.96
C SER A 188 1.67 -23.60 28.62
N ILE A 189 0.34 -23.53 28.48
CA ILE A 189 -0.32 -22.96 27.29
C ILE A 189 -0.07 -21.45 27.21
N ILE A 190 -0.24 -20.74 28.33
CA ILE A 190 0.01 -19.29 28.40
C ILE A 190 1.48 -18.99 28.08
N GLU A 191 2.42 -19.75 28.66
CA GLU A 191 3.84 -19.58 28.41
C GLU A 191 4.21 -19.79 26.93
N ALA A 192 3.66 -20.82 26.29
CA ALA A 192 3.86 -21.05 24.86
C ALA A 192 3.30 -19.91 23.99
N GLY A 193 2.17 -19.32 24.38
CA GLY A 193 1.61 -18.15 23.72
C GLY A 193 2.46 -16.89 23.87
N VAL A 194 2.87 -16.57 25.11
CA VAL A 194 3.54 -15.30 25.47
C VAL A 194 5.04 -15.30 25.19
N LYS A 195 5.74 -16.38 25.56
CA LYS A 195 7.21 -16.47 25.49
C LYS A 195 7.69 -17.45 24.41
N GLY A 196 6.90 -18.51 24.16
CA GLY A 196 7.32 -19.62 23.31
C GLY A 196 8.29 -20.58 24.02
N PRO A 197 8.71 -21.68 23.36
CA PRO A 197 8.30 -22.10 22.01
C PRO A 197 6.81 -22.50 21.95
N LYS A 198 6.20 -22.42 20.76
CA LYS A 198 4.80 -22.82 20.55
C LYS A 198 4.64 -24.33 20.76
N LEU A 199 3.49 -24.74 21.26
CA LEU A 199 3.14 -26.15 21.42
C LEU A 199 2.93 -26.83 20.07
N PRO A 200 3.15 -28.15 19.96
CA PRO A 200 2.82 -28.91 18.75
C PRO A 200 1.34 -28.73 18.35
N PRO A 201 1.01 -28.79 17.05
CA PRO A 201 -0.37 -28.74 16.57
C PRO A 201 -1.23 -29.81 17.25
N LYS A 202 -2.50 -29.49 17.55
CA LYS A 202 -3.46 -30.42 18.19
C LYS A 202 -2.92 -31.04 19.48
N SER A 203 -2.17 -30.28 20.27
CA SER A 203 -1.63 -30.73 21.57
C SER A 203 -2.66 -30.65 22.69
N PHE A 204 -3.60 -29.70 22.63
CA PHE A 204 -4.65 -29.53 23.63
C PHE A 204 -6.00 -29.13 23.00
N LYS A 205 -7.06 -29.30 23.78
CA LYS A 205 -8.38 -28.71 23.55
C LYS A 205 -8.90 -28.12 24.85
N VAL A 206 -9.37 -26.88 24.80
CA VAL A 206 -10.09 -26.27 25.93
C VAL A 206 -11.57 -26.55 25.75
N LEU A 207 -12.25 -27.00 26.82
CA LEU A 207 -13.69 -27.21 26.79
C LEU A 207 -14.38 -25.89 27.12
N VAL A 208 -14.81 -25.18 26.08
CA VAL A 208 -15.48 -23.89 26.16
C VAL A 208 -16.63 -23.86 25.14
N GLU A 209 -17.79 -23.35 25.56
CA GLU A 209 -18.88 -23.09 24.63
C GLU A 209 -18.58 -21.85 23.81
N THR A 210 -18.71 -21.97 22.49
CA THR A 210 -18.45 -20.87 21.57
C THR A 210 -19.78 -20.30 21.08
N PRO A 211 -20.05 -19.00 21.27
CA PRO A 211 -21.26 -18.41 20.74
C PRO A 211 -21.21 -18.37 19.22
N GLU A 212 -22.35 -18.62 18.57
CA GLU A 212 -22.48 -18.33 17.14
C GLU A 212 -22.51 -16.81 16.94
N ILE A 213 -21.80 -16.36 15.91
CA ILE A 213 -21.76 -14.95 15.52
C ILE A 213 -22.13 -14.80 14.05
N ASN A 214 -22.50 -13.59 13.65
CA ASN A 214 -22.76 -13.27 12.25
C ASN A 214 -22.17 -11.90 11.95
N ILE A 215 -20.85 -11.84 11.82
CA ILE A 215 -20.12 -10.60 11.56
C ILE A 215 -19.71 -10.55 10.09
N PRO A 216 -20.16 -9.55 9.32
CA PRO A 216 -19.71 -9.35 7.95
C PRO A 216 -18.19 -9.12 7.87
N LEU A 217 -17.51 -9.81 6.96
CA LEU A 217 -16.05 -9.67 6.75
C LEU A 217 -15.63 -8.21 6.51
N LYS A 218 -16.47 -7.43 5.82
CA LYS A 218 -16.24 -6.01 5.54
C LYS A 218 -16.09 -5.15 6.81
N GLU A 219 -16.62 -5.58 7.96
CA GLU A 219 -16.52 -4.84 9.22
C GLU A 219 -15.17 -5.08 9.92
N LEU A 220 -14.49 -6.17 9.57
CA LEU A 220 -13.17 -6.53 10.08
C LEU A 220 -12.03 -6.01 9.19
N LEU A 221 -12.34 -5.75 7.91
CA LEU A 221 -11.44 -5.16 6.95
C LEU A 221 -11.35 -3.63 7.16
N GLN A 222 -10.21 -3.04 6.80
CA GLN A 222 -10.11 -1.59 6.73
C GLN A 222 -11.19 -1.01 5.79
N PRO A 223 -11.86 0.09 6.17
CA PRO A 223 -12.72 0.82 5.25
C PRO A 223 -11.87 1.37 4.10
N GLN A 224 -11.84 0.67 2.97
CA GLN A 224 -11.08 1.08 1.80
C GLN A 224 -12.00 1.73 0.77
N ARG A 225 -12.11 3.05 0.82
CA ARG A 225 -12.25 3.85 -0.41
C ARG A 225 -10.85 3.99 -1.01
N LYS A 226 -10.26 2.88 -1.48
CA LYS A 226 -9.01 2.97 -2.21
C LYS A 226 -9.31 3.53 -3.60
N ASN A 227 -8.57 4.55 -3.99
CA ASN A 227 -8.57 5.00 -5.37
C ASN A 227 -8.11 3.81 -6.23
N THR A 228 -8.65 3.64 -7.44
CA THR A 228 -8.23 2.58 -8.37
C THR A 228 -6.72 2.60 -8.61
N TYR A 229 -6.10 3.77 -8.54
CA TYR A 229 -4.64 3.93 -8.67
C TYR A 229 -3.85 3.50 -7.43
N ASP A 230 -4.45 3.54 -6.22
CA ASP A 230 -3.83 2.95 -5.01
C ASP A 230 -3.73 1.44 -5.15
N LEU A 231 -4.69 0.84 -5.86
CA LEU A 231 -4.71 -0.57 -6.24
C LEU A 231 -3.95 -0.86 -7.54
N LYS A 232 -3.27 0.14 -8.11
CA LYS A 232 -2.49 0.03 -9.35
C LYS A 232 -3.31 -0.51 -10.53
N VAL A 233 -4.58 -0.10 -10.62
CA VAL A 233 -5.47 -0.39 -11.75
C VAL A 233 -5.42 0.76 -12.76
N TYR A 234 -5.10 0.44 -14.02
CA TYR A 234 -5.02 1.38 -15.13
C TYR A 234 -5.91 0.91 -16.27
N THR A 235 -6.58 1.85 -16.94
CA THR A 235 -7.55 1.58 -18.01
C THR A 235 -6.94 1.64 -19.41
N SER A 236 -5.68 2.06 -19.52
CA SER A 236 -4.88 1.94 -20.74
C SER A 236 -3.41 1.72 -20.41
N VAL A 237 -2.64 1.23 -21.38
CA VAL A 237 -1.20 1.03 -21.22
C VAL A 237 -0.49 2.36 -20.97
N LEU A 238 -0.95 3.45 -21.57
CA LEU A 238 -0.35 4.78 -21.37
C LEU A 238 -0.57 5.31 -19.94
N GLU A 239 -1.71 5.00 -19.32
CA GLU A 239 -1.97 5.36 -17.92
C GLU A 239 -0.97 4.74 -16.95
N LEU A 240 -0.43 3.54 -17.26
CA LEU A 240 0.61 2.89 -16.45
C LEU A 240 1.83 3.80 -16.24
N LEU A 241 2.14 4.66 -17.21
CA LEU A 241 3.23 5.62 -17.10
C LEU A 241 2.82 6.83 -16.24
N TYR A 242 1.98 7.71 -16.76
CA TYR A 242 1.79 9.03 -16.15
C TYR A 242 0.86 9.03 -14.92
N LYS A 243 -0.01 8.02 -14.77
CA LYS A 243 -0.79 7.79 -13.54
C LYS A 243 -0.08 6.84 -12.57
N GLY A 244 0.96 6.15 -13.02
CA GLY A 244 1.79 5.29 -12.18
C GLY A 244 2.82 6.06 -11.34
N TRP A 245 3.10 7.32 -11.72
CA TRP A 245 3.95 8.22 -10.94
C TRP A 245 3.33 8.59 -9.58
N PRO A 246 4.16 8.85 -8.55
CA PRO A 246 5.62 9.01 -8.60
C PRO A 246 6.40 7.69 -8.69
N THR A 247 7.58 7.73 -9.33
CA THR A 247 8.56 6.63 -9.23
C THR A 247 9.09 6.50 -7.79
N PRO A 248 9.48 5.30 -7.31
CA PRO A 248 9.87 5.11 -5.91
C PRO A 248 11.05 5.96 -5.46
N LEU A 249 10.98 6.44 -4.22
CA LEU A 249 12.10 7.00 -3.46
C LEU A 249 12.40 6.03 -2.32
N VAL A 250 13.60 5.45 -2.29
CA VAL A 250 13.97 4.39 -1.33
C VAL A 250 15.19 4.79 -0.51
N LYS A 251 15.20 4.50 0.78
CA LYS A 251 16.38 4.71 1.63
C LYS A 251 17.40 3.59 1.38
N LEU A 252 18.66 3.95 1.16
CA LEU A 252 19.78 3.02 1.02
C LEU A 252 20.45 2.84 2.38
N ASN A 253 20.20 1.70 3.03
CA ASN A 253 20.61 1.49 4.42
C ASN A 253 22.12 1.31 4.55
N SER A 254 22.76 0.64 3.58
CA SER A 254 24.20 0.38 3.60
C SER A 254 25.06 1.63 3.41
N LEU A 255 24.48 2.71 2.89
CA LEU A 255 25.12 4.01 2.72
C LEU A 255 24.69 5.03 3.78
N SER A 256 23.63 4.74 4.55
CA SER A 256 23.12 5.63 5.59
C SER A 256 23.84 5.40 6.92
N THR A 257 23.93 6.44 7.73
CA THR A 257 24.40 6.42 9.13
C THR A 257 23.35 7.09 10.02
N GLU A 258 23.61 7.21 11.32
CA GLU A 258 22.72 7.94 12.24
C GLU A 258 22.60 9.42 11.86
N LYS A 259 23.67 10.02 11.34
CA LYS A 259 23.74 11.45 10.99
C LYS A 259 23.39 11.73 9.53
N ARG A 260 23.45 10.71 8.66
CA ARG A 260 23.31 10.85 7.21
C ARG A 260 22.30 9.86 6.65
N SER A 261 21.29 10.37 5.97
CA SER A 261 20.30 9.54 5.28
C SER A 261 20.49 9.61 3.77
N ILE A 262 20.81 8.49 3.15
CA ILE A 262 20.96 8.38 1.69
C ILE A 262 19.68 7.78 1.10
N TRP A 263 19.11 8.44 0.10
CA TRP A 263 17.93 7.97 -0.61
C TRP A 263 18.18 7.90 -2.11
N ALA A 264 17.53 6.97 -2.80
CA ALA A 264 17.61 6.81 -4.25
C ALA A 264 16.24 7.00 -4.89
N LYS A 265 16.16 7.89 -5.88
CA LYS A 265 15.01 8.08 -6.76
C LYS A 265 15.14 7.11 -7.93
N LEU A 266 14.27 6.09 -7.97
CA LEU A 266 14.40 4.94 -8.87
C LEU A 266 13.61 5.14 -10.16
N GLU A 267 14.19 5.84 -11.14
CA GLU A 267 13.56 6.08 -12.44
C GLU A 267 13.50 4.82 -13.33
N GLY A 268 14.15 3.73 -12.93
CA GLY A 268 14.01 2.41 -13.55
C GLY A 268 12.60 1.79 -13.45
N PHE A 269 11.74 2.34 -12.58
CA PHE A 269 10.35 1.91 -12.42
C PHE A 269 9.40 2.46 -13.47
N ASN A 270 9.86 3.34 -14.37
CA ASN A 270 9.05 3.67 -15.54
C ASN A 270 8.85 2.41 -16.41
N PRO A 271 7.64 2.14 -16.92
CA PRO A 271 7.23 0.82 -17.39
C PRO A 271 7.81 0.36 -18.74
N PHE A 272 8.28 1.25 -19.61
CA PHE A 272 8.56 0.92 -21.01
C PHE A 272 10.05 0.73 -21.29
N SER A 273 10.87 1.75 -21.03
CA SER A 273 12.33 1.65 -21.18
C SER A 273 13.05 1.23 -19.89
N ASN A 274 12.29 1.05 -18.80
CA ASN A 274 12.82 0.92 -17.45
C ASN A 274 13.84 2.03 -17.18
N SER A 275 13.47 3.27 -17.52
CA SER A 275 14.31 4.44 -17.34
C SER A 275 13.56 5.76 -17.27
N VAL A 276 14.27 6.80 -16.80
CA VAL A 276 13.86 8.20 -16.81
C VAL A 276 13.39 8.70 -18.19
N LYS A 277 13.79 8.02 -19.28
CA LYS A 277 13.49 8.45 -20.65
C LYS A 277 12.03 8.22 -21.07
N ASP A 278 11.26 7.41 -20.35
CA ASP A 278 9.82 7.28 -20.60
C ASP A 278 9.10 8.62 -20.43
N ARG A 279 9.54 9.42 -19.45
CA ARG A 279 8.99 10.76 -19.19
C ARG A 279 9.14 11.66 -20.41
N ILE A 280 10.34 11.74 -20.96
CA ILE A 280 10.62 12.61 -22.11
C ILE A 280 10.01 12.05 -23.39
N GLY A 281 9.99 10.73 -23.57
CA GLY A 281 9.36 10.09 -24.71
C GLY A 281 7.87 10.42 -24.77
N TRP A 282 7.18 10.29 -23.63
CA TRP A 282 5.79 10.69 -23.48
C TRP A 282 5.60 12.18 -23.72
N ALA A 283 6.36 13.03 -23.05
CA ALA A 283 6.18 14.47 -23.14
C ALA A 283 6.40 15.01 -24.55
N MET A 284 7.45 14.57 -25.26
CA MET A 284 7.73 15.01 -26.62
C MET A 284 6.67 14.54 -27.62
N LEU A 285 6.18 13.30 -27.48
CA LEU A 285 5.12 12.77 -28.35
C LEU A 285 3.78 13.47 -28.12
N MET A 286 3.39 13.67 -26.87
CA MET A 286 2.15 14.40 -26.54
C MET A 286 2.23 15.86 -26.99
N ASP A 287 3.38 16.52 -26.78
CA ASP A 287 3.58 17.90 -27.23
C ASP A 287 3.56 18.04 -28.76
N ALA A 288 4.10 17.06 -29.50
CA ALA A 288 3.98 17.02 -30.96
C ALA A 288 2.54 16.75 -31.42
N LEU A 289 1.82 15.87 -30.71
CA LEU A 289 0.41 15.58 -31.00
C LEU A 289 -0.48 16.81 -30.77
N ASP A 290 -0.32 17.47 -29.63
CA ASP A 290 -1.08 18.66 -29.24
C ASP A 290 -0.88 19.84 -30.21
N ARG A 291 0.33 19.97 -30.78
CA ARG A 291 0.64 20.98 -31.80
C ARG A 291 0.17 20.61 -33.22
N GLY A 292 -0.27 19.38 -33.45
CA GLY A 292 -0.59 18.87 -34.80
C GLY A 292 0.64 18.57 -35.67
N ASP A 293 1.82 18.49 -35.04
CA ASP A 293 3.11 18.26 -35.70
C ASP A 293 3.46 16.77 -35.82
N LEU A 294 2.76 15.89 -35.09
CA LEU A 294 3.00 14.45 -35.11
C LEU A 294 2.54 13.82 -36.44
N LYS A 295 3.50 13.32 -37.21
CA LYS A 295 3.30 12.60 -38.48
C LYS A 295 3.25 11.09 -38.25
N GLU A 296 2.99 10.33 -39.31
CA GLU A 296 2.92 8.86 -39.27
C GLU A 296 4.22 8.17 -38.83
N ILE A 297 5.36 8.88 -38.95
CA ILE A 297 6.68 8.37 -38.55
C ILE A 297 7.40 9.43 -37.73
N ILE A 298 7.96 9.01 -36.59
CA ILE A 298 8.89 9.81 -35.79
C ILE A 298 10.34 9.41 -36.03
N TYR A 299 11.21 10.39 -36.05
CA TYR A 299 12.65 10.27 -36.21
C TYR A 299 13.33 10.75 -34.92
N GLU A 300 14.33 10.02 -34.44
CA GLU A 300 15.09 10.42 -33.26
C GLU A 300 16.55 9.94 -33.33
N ALA A 301 17.48 10.88 -33.09
CA ALA A 301 18.87 10.54 -32.75
C ALA A 301 18.94 10.16 -31.26
N THR A 302 19.32 8.93 -30.94
CA THR A 302 19.22 8.47 -29.56
C THR A 302 20.31 7.51 -29.08
N SER A 303 20.47 7.48 -27.76
CA SER A 303 20.96 6.31 -27.03
C SER A 303 19.80 5.34 -26.75
N THR A 304 20.09 4.07 -26.49
CA THR A 304 19.12 2.98 -26.29
C THR A 304 17.81 3.36 -25.57
N ASN A 305 17.88 4.06 -24.43
CA ASN A 305 16.72 4.26 -23.54
C ASN A 305 15.61 5.12 -24.15
N THR A 306 15.94 6.28 -24.76
CA THR A 306 14.91 7.13 -25.37
C THR A 306 14.31 6.45 -26.61
N GLY A 307 15.10 5.63 -27.33
CA GLY A 307 14.61 4.84 -28.46
C GLY A 307 13.54 3.82 -28.05
N ILE A 308 13.79 3.09 -26.95
CA ILE A 308 12.81 2.15 -26.39
C ILE A 308 11.55 2.90 -25.95
N ALA A 309 11.70 3.97 -25.16
CA ALA A 309 10.59 4.78 -24.67
C ALA A 309 9.70 5.30 -25.81
N LEU A 310 10.32 5.93 -26.81
CA LEU A 310 9.62 6.50 -27.96
C LEU A 310 8.92 5.43 -28.79
N THR A 311 9.59 4.32 -29.08
CA THR A 311 8.97 3.23 -29.87
C THR A 311 7.77 2.65 -29.14
N SER A 312 7.90 2.37 -27.85
CA SER A 312 6.79 1.83 -27.04
C SER A 312 5.57 2.76 -27.04
N ILE A 313 5.78 4.06 -26.83
CA ILE A 313 4.68 5.03 -26.76
C ILE A 313 4.11 5.32 -28.16
N ALA A 314 4.97 5.43 -29.19
CA ALA A 314 4.55 5.64 -30.57
C ALA A 314 3.67 4.49 -31.07
N ASN A 315 3.98 3.24 -30.70
CA ASN A 315 3.13 2.08 -31.02
C ASN A 315 1.69 2.23 -30.48
N MET A 316 1.52 2.81 -29.28
CA MET A 316 0.19 3.06 -28.70
C MET A 316 -0.56 4.19 -29.41
N LEU A 317 0.16 5.08 -30.09
CA LEU A 317 -0.40 6.16 -30.91
C LEU A 317 -0.58 5.76 -32.38
N GLY A 318 -0.21 4.54 -32.77
CA GLY A 318 -0.22 4.10 -34.17
C GLY A 318 0.85 4.75 -35.04
N VAL A 319 1.93 5.27 -34.44
CA VAL A 319 3.01 6.00 -35.12
C VAL A 319 4.26 5.12 -35.21
N LYS A 320 4.92 5.09 -36.37
CA LYS A 320 6.15 4.30 -36.56
C LYS A 320 7.36 5.04 -36.01
N ALA A 321 8.33 4.31 -35.46
CA ALA A 321 9.59 4.91 -34.99
C ALA A 321 10.77 4.51 -35.87
N ARG A 322 11.53 5.51 -36.33
CA ARG A 322 12.84 5.35 -36.95
C ARG A 322 13.92 5.97 -36.08
N LEU A 323 14.86 5.15 -35.64
CA LEU A 323 15.87 5.53 -34.66
C LEU A 323 17.25 5.55 -35.30
N PHE A 324 17.98 6.63 -35.06
CA PHE A 324 19.34 6.82 -35.54
C PHE A 324 20.29 6.68 -34.35
N ILE A 325 21.13 5.65 -34.39
CA ILE A 325 21.98 5.25 -33.26
C ILE A 325 23.45 5.26 -33.72
N PRO A 326 24.37 5.91 -32.99
CA PRO A 326 25.80 5.82 -33.28
C PRO A 326 26.31 4.37 -33.31
N LYS A 327 27.30 4.06 -34.17
CA LYS A 327 27.93 2.74 -34.22
C LYS A 327 28.69 2.37 -32.94
N THR A 328 29.09 3.37 -32.15
CA THR A 328 29.78 3.22 -30.86
C THR A 328 28.87 2.70 -29.74
N ILE A 329 27.55 2.87 -29.86
CA ILE A 329 26.59 2.35 -28.89
C ILE A 329 26.45 0.84 -29.06
N GLN A 330 26.27 0.12 -27.97
CA GLN A 330 26.17 -1.33 -27.97
C GLN A 330 24.98 -1.87 -28.76
N LYS A 331 25.11 -3.11 -29.24
CA LYS A 331 24.09 -3.79 -30.04
C LYS A 331 23.06 -4.56 -29.21
N VAL A 332 23.33 -4.81 -27.93
CA VAL A 332 22.39 -5.53 -27.04
C VAL A 332 21.00 -4.91 -27.05
N SER A 333 20.92 -3.59 -27.20
CA SER A 333 19.65 -2.87 -27.31
C SER A 333 18.91 -3.02 -28.63
N ASP A 334 19.58 -3.40 -29.71
CA ASP A 334 18.95 -3.55 -31.03
C ASP A 334 17.91 -4.66 -31.02
N THR A 335 18.13 -5.69 -30.20
CA THR A 335 17.17 -6.78 -30.00
C THR A 335 15.84 -6.24 -29.45
N TYR A 336 15.88 -5.44 -28.38
CA TYR A 336 14.68 -4.85 -27.80
C TYR A 336 13.96 -3.91 -28.78
N LEU A 337 14.72 -3.08 -29.49
CA LEU A 337 14.17 -2.16 -30.49
C LEU A 337 13.50 -2.90 -31.65
N LYS A 338 14.09 -3.99 -32.13
CA LYS A 338 13.49 -4.85 -33.17
C LYS A 338 12.21 -5.53 -32.68
N VAL A 339 12.20 -6.04 -31.44
CA VAL A 339 10.99 -6.63 -30.83
C VAL A 339 9.87 -5.60 -30.77
N LEU A 340 10.19 -4.35 -30.45
CA LEU A 340 9.23 -3.24 -30.42
C LEU A 340 8.82 -2.74 -31.82
N GLY A 341 9.44 -3.23 -32.90
CA GLY A 341 9.13 -2.83 -34.27
C GLY A 341 9.81 -1.54 -34.74
N ALA A 342 10.84 -1.06 -34.05
CA ALA A 342 11.58 0.14 -34.49
C ALA A 342 12.43 -0.13 -35.74
N ASN A 343 12.46 0.85 -36.65
CA ASN A 343 13.44 0.87 -37.74
C ASN A 343 14.75 1.49 -37.23
N VAL A 344 15.80 0.68 -37.04
CA VAL A 344 17.08 1.17 -36.50
C VAL A 344 18.09 1.40 -37.63
N VAL A 345 18.65 2.62 -37.68
CA VAL A 345 19.72 3.03 -38.59
C VAL A 345 20.97 3.33 -37.78
N ARG A 346 22.08 2.64 -38.08
CA ARG A 346 23.36 2.85 -37.40
C ARG A 346 24.23 3.86 -38.17
N LEU A 347 24.55 5.00 -37.54
CA LEU A 347 25.33 6.08 -38.15
C LEU A 347 26.80 6.02 -37.75
N PRO A 348 27.76 6.34 -38.64
CA PRO A 348 29.19 6.34 -38.38
C PRO A 348 29.65 7.59 -37.60
N VAL A 349 28.95 7.92 -36.51
CA VAL A 349 29.26 9.03 -35.61
C VAL A 349 29.71 8.50 -34.24
N GLY A 350 30.45 9.31 -33.49
CA GLY A 350 30.97 8.96 -32.17
C GLY A 350 29.94 9.17 -31.06
N LEU A 351 29.25 10.31 -31.09
CA LEU A 351 28.23 10.70 -30.12
C LEU A 351 26.84 10.82 -30.76
N THR A 352 25.79 10.67 -29.95
CA THR A 352 24.41 10.82 -30.43
C THR A 352 24.11 12.23 -30.95
N VAL A 353 24.69 13.26 -30.34
CA VAL A 353 24.46 14.66 -30.73
C VAL A 353 25.00 14.99 -32.13
N GLU A 354 26.03 14.27 -32.58
CA GLU A 354 26.61 14.44 -33.92
C GLU A 354 25.66 13.95 -35.04
N ALA A 355 24.62 13.18 -34.70
CA ALA A 355 23.64 12.70 -35.66
C ALA A 355 22.49 13.69 -35.92
N ILE A 356 22.31 14.74 -35.09
CA ILE A 356 21.09 15.55 -35.07
C ILE A 356 20.81 16.19 -36.43
N ASP A 357 21.80 16.84 -37.04
CA ASP A 357 21.63 17.55 -38.32
C ASP A 357 21.28 16.58 -39.46
N GLN A 358 21.93 15.41 -39.49
CA GLN A 358 21.62 14.36 -40.47
C GLN A 358 20.20 13.84 -40.31
N VAL A 359 19.73 13.67 -39.07
CA VAL A 359 18.36 13.21 -38.77
C VAL A 359 17.34 14.28 -39.14
N ASP A 360 17.63 15.55 -38.89
CA ASP A 360 16.74 16.66 -39.23
C ASP A 360 16.54 16.80 -40.75
N LEU A 361 17.63 16.73 -41.52
CA LEU A 361 17.57 16.71 -42.98
C LEU A 361 16.74 15.53 -43.49
N LYS A 362 16.99 14.33 -42.96
CA LYS A 362 16.25 13.13 -43.39
C LYS A 362 14.77 13.19 -43.00
N ALA A 363 14.45 13.72 -41.83
CA ALA A 363 13.06 13.88 -41.40
C ALA A 363 12.30 14.85 -42.31
N LYS A 364 12.93 15.96 -42.72
CA LYS A 364 12.37 16.90 -43.70
C LYS A 364 12.12 16.25 -45.06
N GLU A 365 13.08 15.48 -45.58
CA GLU A 365 12.94 14.72 -46.83
C GLU A 365 11.78 13.72 -46.77
N ASP A 366 11.71 12.96 -45.68
CA ASP A 366 10.75 11.87 -45.51
C ASP A 366 9.38 12.36 -44.97
N LYS A 367 9.22 13.66 -44.76
CA LYS A 367 8.04 14.29 -44.12
C LYS A 367 7.68 13.65 -42.77
N ALA A 368 8.70 13.30 -42.00
CA ALA A 368 8.59 12.71 -40.68
C ALA A 368 8.72 13.77 -39.58
N THR A 369 8.25 13.46 -38.37
CA THR A 369 8.46 14.32 -37.18
C THR A 369 9.80 14.00 -36.54
N HIS A 370 10.73 14.94 -36.51
CA HIS A 370 11.92 14.83 -35.67
C HIS A 370 11.60 15.38 -34.27
N LEU A 371 11.64 14.54 -33.23
CA LEU A 371 11.30 14.97 -31.87
C LEU A 371 12.44 15.73 -31.19
N ASN A 372 13.69 15.34 -31.46
CA ASN A 372 14.93 15.97 -31.02
C ASN A 372 15.02 16.19 -29.51
N GLN A 373 15.35 15.14 -28.76
CA GLN A 373 15.45 15.18 -27.30
C GLN A 373 16.46 16.18 -26.73
N PHE A 374 17.40 16.67 -27.55
CA PHE A 374 18.43 17.61 -27.13
C PHE A 374 17.96 19.06 -27.17
N GLU A 375 17.01 19.37 -28.07
CA GLU A 375 16.49 20.72 -28.27
C GLU A 375 15.02 20.90 -27.85
N ASN A 376 14.25 19.82 -27.69
CA ASN A 376 12.83 19.90 -27.40
C ASN A 376 12.53 20.18 -25.92
N ASP A 377 11.98 21.37 -25.62
CA ASP A 377 11.71 21.80 -24.24
C ASP A 377 10.69 20.94 -23.50
N ALA A 378 9.92 20.08 -24.18
CA ALA A 378 9.08 19.08 -23.50
C ALA A 378 9.89 18.15 -22.59
N ASN A 379 11.16 17.89 -22.91
CA ASN A 379 12.10 17.15 -22.07
C ASN A 379 12.34 17.87 -20.72
N PHE A 380 12.72 19.15 -20.74
CA PHE A 380 12.91 19.90 -19.51
C PHE A 380 11.59 20.08 -18.73
N LYS A 381 10.51 20.45 -19.43
CA LYS A 381 9.20 20.73 -18.83
C LYS A 381 8.65 19.53 -18.06
N VAL A 382 8.78 18.30 -18.58
CA VAL A 382 8.26 17.11 -17.90
C VAL A 382 9.00 16.83 -16.61
N HIS A 383 10.31 17.04 -16.58
CA HIS A 383 11.09 16.86 -15.35
C HIS A 383 10.80 17.93 -14.31
N LEU A 384 10.54 19.17 -14.73
CA LEU A 384 10.14 20.23 -13.81
C LEU A 384 8.75 19.98 -13.23
N LYS A 385 7.79 19.62 -14.09
CA LYS A 385 6.39 19.37 -13.72
C LYS A 385 6.23 18.12 -12.85
N TYR A 386 7.02 17.09 -13.10
CA TYR A 386 6.88 15.78 -12.48
C TYR A 386 8.11 15.41 -11.66
N THR A 387 9.24 15.05 -12.27
CA THR A 387 10.39 14.49 -11.53
C THR A 387 10.84 15.32 -10.32
N ALA A 388 10.98 16.64 -10.47
CA ALA A 388 11.40 17.53 -9.40
C ALA A 388 10.32 17.69 -8.31
N ARG A 389 9.08 17.96 -8.74
CA ARG A 389 7.92 18.10 -7.83
C ARG A 389 7.64 16.82 -7.05
N GLU A 390 7.64 15.67 -7.73
CA GLU A 390 7.46 14.35 -7.11
C GLU A 390 8.51 14.06 -6.05
N LEU A 391 9.79 14.36 -6.34
CA LEU A 391 10.87 14.15 -5.39
C LEU A 391 10.65 14.98 -4.11
N ASP A 392 10.24 16.24 -4.28
CA ASP A 392 9.92 17.15 -3.19
C ASP A 392 8.69 16.71 -2.37
N GLU A 393 7.61 16.31 -3.04
CA GLU A 393 6.41 15.74 -2.40
C GLU A 393 6.74 14.47 -1.61
N GLN A 394 7.58 13.59 -2.18
CA GLN A 394 8.03 12.36 -1.52
C GLN A 394 8.86 12.65 -0.28
N LEU A 395 9.84 13.56 -0.35
CA LEU A 395 10.65 13.96 0.81
C LEU A 395 9.79 14.59 1.91
N THR A 396 8.88 15.49 1.54
CA THR A 396 7.95 16.14 2.46
C THR A 396 7.06 15.11 3.18
N SER A 397 6.57 14.08 2.47
CA SER A 397 5.71 13.03 3.04
C SER A 397 6.36 12.22 4.16
N VAL A 398 7.70 12.21 4.23
CA VAL A 398 8.49 11.55 5.28
C VAL A 398 9.21 12.55 6.19
N GLY A 399 8.86 13.85 6.10
CA GLY A 399 9.41 14.91 6.94
C GLY A 399 10.89 15.20 6.70
N LEU A 400 11.38 15.03 5.46
CA LEU A 400 12.77 15.25 5.09
C LEU A 400 12.94 16.46 4.17
N GLU A 401 14.07 17.14 4.30
CA GLU A 401 14.55 18.17 3.38
C GLU A 401 15.94 17.78 2.86
N PRO A 402 16.21 17.88 1.54
CA PRO A 402 17.48 17.43 0.98
C PRO A 402 18.60 18.46 1.22
N THR A 403 19.77 17.98 1.65
CA THR A 403 21.00 18.78 1.71
C THR A 403 21.86 18.62 0.47
N VAL A 404 21.77 17.48 -0.22
CA VAL A 404 22.49 17.20 -1.46
C VAL A 404 21.62 16.40 -2.42
N ILE A 405 21.64 16.75 -3.71
CA ILE A 405 21.04 15.95 -4.78
C ILE A 405 22.10 15.70 -5.86
N ILE A 406 22.36 14.42 -6.16
CA ILE A 406 23.36 13.97 -7.13
C ILE A 406 22.65 13.28 -8.30
N GLY A 407 23.01 13.64 -9.54
CA GLY A 407 22.51 12.96 -10.72
C GLY A 407 23.40 13.11 -11.95
N GLY A 408 23.24 12.16 -12.88
CA GLY A 408 24.04 12.07 -14.09
C GLY A 408 23.60 13.03 -15.20
N LEU A 409 24.54 13.57 -15.97
CA LEU A 409 24.27 14.55 -17.02
C LEU A 409 24.23 13.89 -18.40
N GLY A 410 23.05 13.84 -19.02
CA GLY A 410 22.86 13.37 -20.40
C GLY A 410 22.42 14.50 -21.32
N THR A 411 21.12 14.62 -21.56
CA THR A 411 20.54 15.80 -22.23
C THR A 411 20.53 17.05 -21.34
N SER A 412 20.89 16.93 -20.05
CA SER A 412 20.70 17.86 -18.92
C SER A 412 19.27 18.06 -18.42
N GLY A 413 18.23 17.67 -19.17
CA GLY A 413 16.83 18.01 -18.85
C GLY A 413 16.39 17.73 -17.40
N HIS A 414 16.63 16.52 -16.88
CA HIS A 414 16.19 16.17 -15.52
C HIS A 414 16.98 16.91 -14.43
N MET A 415 18.31 16.95 -14.52
CA MET A 415 19.13 17.63 -13.51
C MET A 415 18.97 19.14 -13.55
N SER A 416 18.77 19.74 -14.72
CA SER A 416 18.46 21.17 -14.82
C SER A 416 17.11 21.50 -14.18
N ALA A 417 16.10 20.67 -14.40
CA ALA A 417 14.79 20.85 -13.78
C ALA A 417 14.84 20.69 -12.26
N ILE A 418 15.55 19.66 -11.77
CA ILE A 418 15.80 19.46 -10.33
C ILE A 418 16.56 20.65 -9.75
N SER A 419 17.64 21.09 -10.41
CA SER A 419 18.42 22.24 -9.97
C SER A 419 17.56 23.48 -9.79
N ILE A 420 16.81 23.86 -10.83
CA ILE A 420 15.93 25.03 -10.80
C ILE A 420 14.89 24.91 -9.70
N TYR A 421 14.20 23.77 -9.59
CA TYR A 421 13.17 23.58 -8.58
C TYR A 421 13.73 23.71 -7.15
N PHE A 422 14.77 22.94 -6.85
CA PHE A 422 15.30 22.84 -5.49
C PHE A 422 16.09 24.08 -5.07
N LYS A 423 16.87 24.70 -5.96
CA LYS A 423 17.59 25.95 -5.65
C LYS A 423 16.62 27.11 -5.41
N ASN A 424 15.51 27.20 -6.13
CA ASN A 424 14.53 28.26 -5.87
C ASN A 424 13.70 28.01 -4.60
N LYS A 425 13.44 26.74 -4.25
CA LYS A 425 12.66 26.41 -3.04
C LYS A 425 13.48 26.42 -1.76
N TYR A 426 14.73 25.94 -1.81
CA TYR A 426 15.57 25.71 -0.63
C TYR A 426 16.84 26.58 -0.59
N GLY A 427 17.19 27.29 -1.68
CA GLY A 427 18.35 28.17 -1.72
C GLY A 427 19.67 27.39 -1.52
N ASP A 428 20.55 27.91 -0.67
CA ASP A 428 21.87 27.35 -0.41
C ASP A 428 21.86 26.17 0.58
N SER A 429 20.72 25.83 1.19
CA SER A 429 20.62 24.66 2.07
C SER A 429 20.71 23.34 1.30
N VAL A 430 20.49 23.37 -0.02
CA VAL A 430 20.62 22.21 -0.91
C VAL A 430 21.75 22.41 -1.93
N LYS A 431 22.63 21.42 -2.04
CA LYS A 431 23.66 21.34 -3.08
C LYS A 431 23.20 20.43 -4.22
N ILE A 432 23.42 20.86 -5.45
CA ILE A 432 23.12 20.11 -6.67
C ILE A 432 24.42 19.70 -7.33
N VAL A 433 24.63 18.40 -7.48
CA VAL A 433 25.86 17.80 -7.99
C VAL A 433 25.58 17.08 -9.31
N GLY A 434 26.24 17.52 -10.36
CA GLY A 434 26.20 16.87 -11.67
C GLY A 434 27.30 15.82 -11.80
N VAL A 435 27.00 14.68 -12.43
CA VAL A 435 27.98 13.62 -12.68
C VAL A 435 28.15 13.41 -14.17
N GLN A 436 29.40 13.36 -14.62
CA GLN A 436 29.76 13.11 -16.01
C GLN A 436 30.89 12.07 -16.12
N PRO A 437 31.07 11.44 -17.30
CA PRO A 437 32.23 10.59 -17.54
C PRO A 437 33.52 11.39 -17.41
N ALA A 438 34.58 10.79 -16.85
CA ALA A 438 35.92 11.37 -16.91
C ALA A 438 36.40 11.52 -18.37
N SER A 439 37.44 12.32 -18.60
CA SER A 439 37.99 12.52 -19.94
C SER A 439 38.32 11.21 -20.64
N ASN A 440 37.86 11.04 -21.88
CA ASN A 440 38.00 9.85 -22.72
C ASN A 440 37.27 8.58 -22.21
N GLU A 441 36.43 8.69 -21.19
CA GLU A 441 35.59 7.57 -20.70
C GLU A 441 34.18 7.63 -21.31
N VAL A 442 33.55 6.47 -21.45
CA VAL A 442 32.16 6.36 -21.92
C VAL A 442 31.32 5.65 -20.88
N ILE A 443 30.35 6.37 -20.31
CA ILE A 443 29.35 5.79 -19.41
C ILE A 443 27.97 5.92 -20.10
N PRO A 444 27.31 4.80 -20.45
CA PRO A 444 26.04 4.85 -21.17
C PRO A 444 24.99 5.72 -20.47
N GLY A 445 24.38 6.63 -21.24
CA GLY A 445 23.29 7.49 -20.79
C GLY A 445 23.70 8.86 -20.26
N ILE A 446 25.00 9.10 -20.04
CA ILE A 446 25.56 10.39 -19.63
C ILE A 446 26.70 10.83 -20.57
N ARG A 447 26.99 12.13 -20.59
CA ARG A 447 28.02 12.77 -21.41
C ARG A 447 28.58 13.99 -20.68
N ARG A 448 29.66 14.56 -21.21
CA ARG A 448 30.34 15.70 -20.61
C ARG A 448 29.69 17.03 -21.03
N ILE A 449 29.65 18.02 -20.14
CA ILE A 449 28.96 19.31 -20.37
C ILE A 449 29.48 20.03 -21.61
N GLU A 450 30.79 19.98 -21.86
CA GLU A 450 31.46 20.61 -23.01
C GLU A 450 30.99 20.07 -24.37
N THR A 451 30.28 18.93 -24.39
CA THR A 451 29.65 18.40 -25.61
C THR A 451 28.34 19.12 -25.98
N GLY A 452 27.96 20.16 -25.23
CA GLY A 452 26.83 21.06 -25.50
C GLY A 452 25.49 20.52 -25.01
N MET A 453 24.96 21.07 -23.90
CA MET A 453 23.68 20.67 -23.29
C MET A 453 22.75 21.87 -23.13
N LYS A 454 21.62 21.92 -23.86
CA LYS A 454 20.71 23.07 -23.91
C LYS A 454 20.37 23.66 -22.53
N TRP A 455 19.83 22.83 -21.65
CA TRP A 455 19.30 23.27 -20.34
C TRP A 455 20.35 23.37 -19.23
N CYS A 456 21.57 22.90 -19.46
CA CYS A 456 22.61 22.90 -18.42
C CYS A 456 22.95 24.32 -17.96
N HIS A 457 22.88 25.30 -18.87
CA HIS A 457 23.16 26.71 -18.60
C HIS A 457 22.08 27.41 -17.75
N TRP A 458 20.90 26.80 -17.60
CA TRP A 458 19.83 27.32 -16.73
C TRP A 458 19.94 26.79 -15.30
N ALA A 459 20.77 25.75 -15.11
CA ALA A 459 20.94 25.08 -13.84
C ALA A 459 22.07 25.73 -13.02
N LEU A 460 21.94 25.69 -11.70
CA LEU A 460 23.01 25.98 -10.76
C LEU A 460 23.52 24.67 -10.20
N PHE A 461 24.71 24.25 -10.66
CA PHE A 461 25.43 23.11 -10.12
C PHE A 461 26.51 23.61 -9.15
N ASP A 462 26.49 23.11 -7.92
CA ASP A 462 27.52 23.42 -6.94
C ASP A 462 28.83 22.70 -7.26
N GLN A 463 28.75 21.50 -7.86
CA GLN A 463 29.90 20.70 -8.29
C GLN A 463 29.56 19.84 -9.51
N ILE A 464 30.57 19.59 -10.35
CA ILE A 464 30.55 18.59 -11.43
C ILE A 464 31.64 17.58 -11.15
N ILE A 465 31.28 16.30 -11.14
CA ILE A 465 32.18 15.20 -10.76
C ILE A 465 32.44 14.28 -11.95
N ASP A 466 33.72 14.09 -12.23
CA ASP A 466 34.22 13.14 -13.22
C ASP A 466 34.31 11.73 -12.62
N VAL A 467 33.74 10.75 -13.32
CA VAL A 467 33.73 9.34 -12.91
C VAL A 467 34.20 8.46 -14.07
N LYS A 468 35.08 7.50 -13.79
CA LYS A 468 35.55 6.51 -14.77
C LYS A 468 34.53 5.39 -14.95
N GLN A 469 34.55 4.72 -16.10
CA GLN A 469 33.62 3.60 -16.34
C GLN A 469 33.79 2.47 -15.31
N LYS A 470 35.04 2.13 -14.98
CA LYS A 470 35.37 1.11 -13.95
C LYS A 470 34.75 1.46 -12.58
N GLU A 471 34.90 2.71 -12.15
CA GLU A 471 34.34 3.23 -10.89
C GLU A 471 32.81 3.11 -10.85
N ALA A 472 32.14 3.42 -11.98
CA ALA A 472 30.70 3.31 -12.11
C ALA A 472 30.21 1.85 -12.04
N ILE A 473 30.90 0.92 -12.71
CA ILE A 473 30.58 -0.52 -12.67
C ILE A 473 30.75 -1.06 -11.25
N GLU A 474 31.86 -0.73 -10.58
CA GLU A 474 32.15 -1.16 -9.22
C GLU A 474 31.11 -0.67 -8.22
N ALA A 475 30.71 0.60 -8.32
CA ALA A 475 29.66 1.15 -7.48
C ALA A 475 28.29 0.48 -7.75
N ALA A 476 27.94 0.19 -9.00
CA ALA A 476 26.72 -0.54 -9.32
C ALA A 476 26.72 -1.96 -8.71
N ILE A 477 27.84 -2.68 -8.78
CA ILE A 477 28.02 -4.00 -8.15
C ILE A 477 27.90 -3.89 -6.62
N ASN A 478 28.50 -2.86 -6.02
CA ASN A 478 28.43 -2.64 -4.58
C ASN A 478 26.99 -2.39 -4.10
N ILE A 479 26.22 -1.55 -4.80
CA ILE A 479 24.79 -1.34 -4.49
C ILE A 479 24.00 -2.65 -4.65
N ALA A 480 24.24 -3.41 -5.72
CA ALA A 480 23.57 -4.70 -5.92
C ALA A 480 23.83 -5.68 -4.77
N ARG A 481 25.08 -5.76 -4.30
CA ARG A 481 25.47 -6.67 -3.20
C ARG A 481 24.99 -6.23 -1.83
N LYS A 482 24.94 -4.91 -1.57
CA LYS A 482 24.60 -4.38 -0.24
C LYS A 482 23.12 -4.04 -0.05
N GLU A 483 22.44 -3.65 -1.12
CA GLU A 483 21.03 -3.20 -1.09
C GLU A 483 20.10 -4.16 -1.85
N GLY A 484 20.64 -5.10 -2.63
CA GLY A 484 19.84 -5.97 -3.51
C GLY A 484 19.30 -5.27 -4.76
N LEU A 485 19.72 -4.03 -5.04
CA LEU A 485 19.27 -3.24 -6.19
C LEU A 485 20.28 -3.30 -7.35
N LEU A 486 19.89 -3.93 -8.45
CA LEU A 486 20.72 -3.93 -9.66
C LEU A 486 20.49 -2.65 -10.48
N ILE A 487 21.32 -1.64 -10.24
CA ILE A 487 21.23 -0.31 -10.85
C ILE A 487 22.02 -0.19 -12.15
N GLY A 488 21.64 0.75 -13.03
CA GLY A 488 22.35 1.01 -14.28
C GLY A 488 23.73 1.67 -14.11
N LEU A 489 24.52 1.74 -15.18
CA LEU A 489 25.88 2.27 -15.11
C LEU A 489 25.94 3.77 -14.80
N SER A 490 25.01 4.57 -15.34
CA SER A 490 24.89 5.99 -14.96
C SER A 490 24.52 6.17 -13.50
N ALA A 491 23.68 5.28 -12.95
CA ALA A 491 23.35 5.26 -11.52
C ALA A 491 24.56 4.83 -10.67
N GLY A 492 25.36 3.87 -11.15
CA GLY A 492 26.64 3.52 -10.54
C GLY A 492 27.61 4.70 -10.48
N ALA A 493 27.69 5.51 -11.54
CA ALA A 493 28.49 6.73 -11.54
C ALA A 493 27.98 7.75 -10.48
N VAL A 494 26.67 7.92 -10.38
CA VAL A 494 26.03 8.76 -9.34
C VAL A 494 26.33 8.24 -7.92
N ALA A 495 26.25 6.93 -7.71
CA ALA A 495 26.58 6.31 -6.43
C ALA A 495 28.07 6.45 -6.10
N HIS A 496 28.97 6.33 -7.09
CA HIS A 496 30.39 6.55 -6.89
C HIS A 496 30.70 8.02 -6.56
N ALA A 497 30.03 8.97 -7.20
CA ALA A 497 30.22 10.40 -6.94
C ALA A 497 29.97 10.78 -5.47
N LEU A 498 29.15 10.01 -4.74
CA LEU A 498 28.95 10.19 -3.29
C LEU A 498 30.26 10.07 -2.49
N SER A 499 31.22 9.24 -2.91
CA SER A 499 32.51 9.11 -2.23
C SER A 499 33.47 10.28 -2.51
N LYS A 500 33.17 11.08 -3.54
CA LYS A 500 33.96 12.26 -3.95
C LYS A 500 33.45 13.56 -3.36
N ILE A 501 32.36 13.53 -2.57
CA ILE A 501 31.80 14.70 -1.89
C ILE A 501 31.80 14.54 -0.37
N SER A 502 31.97 15.65 0.34
CA SER A 502 31.76 15.71 1.78
C SER A 502 30.26 15.76 2.07
N CYS A 503 29.66 14.59 2.31
CA CYS A 503 28.32 14.44 2.83
C CYS A 503 28.42 13.61 4.12
N GLU A 504 28.68 14.29 5.24
CA GLU A 504 28.84 13.67 6.56
C GLU A 504 27.52 13.64 7.33
N GLU A 505 26.64 14.62 7.10
CA GLU A 505 25.36 14.78 7.79
C GLU A 505 24.25 15.22 6.81
N GLY A 506 22.99 14.99 7.18
CA GLY A 506 21.80 15.43 6.43
C GLY A 506 21.24 14.38 5.46
N VAL A 507 20.46 14.84 4.47
CA VAL A 507 19.72 13.99 3.54
C VAL A 507 20.29 14.13 2.13
N CYS A 508 20.87 13.06 1.61
CA CYS A 508 21.41 13.04 0.25
C CYS A 508 20.53 12.18 -0.67
N ILE A 509 20.21 12.72 -1.84
CA ILE A 509 19.42 12.05 -2.86
C ILE A 509 20.30 11.65 -4.04
N LEU A 510 20.20 10.40 -4.46
CA LEU A 510 20.81 9.86 -5.66
C LEU A 510 19.74 9.62 -6.72
N VAL A 511 19.85 10.24 -7.89
CA VAL A 511 18.91 10.01 -8.99
C VAL A 511 19.43 8.84 -9.83
N PHE A 512 18.73 7.70 -9.78
CA PHE A 512 19.11 6.49 -10.52
C PHE A 512 18.28 6.37 -11.81
N PRO A 513 18.88 6.65 -12.99
CA PRO A 513 18.10 6.82 -14.21
C PRO A 513 17.47 5.54 -14.74
N ASP A 514 18.07 4.38 -14.49
CA ASP A 514 17.62 3.08 -14.99
C ASP A 514 18.20 1.87 -14.23
N THR A 515 17.87 0.67 -14.71
CA THR A 515 18.23 -0.62 -14.10
C THR A 515 19.47 -1.26 -14.75
N GLY A 516 20.19 -2.08 -13.99
CA GLY A 516 21.41 -2.77 -14.45
C GLY A 516 21.17 -3.92 -15.44
N TYR A 517 19.93 -4.41 -15.58
CA TYR A 517 19.61 -5.54 -16.48
C TYR A 517 19.96 -5.30 -17.95
N LYS A 518 20.04 -4.04 -18.38
CA LYS A 518 20.42 -3.66 -19.76
C LYS A 518 21.92 -3.66 -20.01
N TYR A 519 22.73 -3.91 -18.98
CA TYR A 519 24.18 -3.75 -18.98
C TYR A 519 24.93 -5.04 -18.66
N ALA A 520 24.31 -6.20 -18.92
CA ALA A 520 24.89 -7.51 -18.66
C ALA A 520 26.26 -7.71 -19.32
N GLU A 521 26.43 -7.26 -20.56
CA GLU A 521 27.68 -7.34 -21.32
C GLU A 521 28.83 -6.58 -20.63
N GLN A 522 28.55 -5.41 -20.04
CA GLN A 522 29.56 -4.64 -19.30
C GLN A 522 29.96 -5.33 -18.00
N PHE A 523 28.99 -5.90 -17.29
CA PHE A 523 29.28 -6.66 -16.08
C PHE A 523 30.10 -7.91 -16.41
N GLU A 524 29.74 -8.63 -17.46
CA GLU A 524 30.50 -9.78 -17.96
C GLU A 524 31.95 -9.40 -18.32
N ASN A 525 32.14 -8.36 -19.13
CA ASN A 525 33.46 -7.86 -19.52
C ASN A 525 34.29 -7.43 -18.30
N TYR A 526 33.67 -6.77 -17.32
CA TYR A 526 34.34 -6.40 -16.08
C TYR A 526 34.79 -7.63 -15.28
N PHE A 527 33.93 -8.62 -15.05
CA PHE A 527 34.32 -9.84 -14.34
C PHE A 527 35.39 -10.64 -15.08
N ALA A 528 35.32 -10.69 -16.41
CA ALA A 528 36.35 -11.31 -17.25
C ALA A 528 37.71 -10.59 -17.13
N SER A 529 37.72 -9.27 -16.94
CA SER A 529 38.97 -8.53 -16.71
C SER A 529 39.62 -8.85 -15.35
N LEU A 530 38.83 -9.11 -14.31
CA LEU A 530 39.34 -9.45 -12.97
C LEU A 530 39.96 -10.85 -12.89
N GLN A 531 39.67 -11.74 -13.86
CA GLN A 531 40.28 -13.07 -13.94
C GLN A 531 41.64 -13.06 -14.66
N LYS A 532 41.99 -11.94 -15.29
CA LYS A 532 43.25 -11.74 -16.03
C LYS A 532 44.30 -10.97 -15.23
N GLU A 533 43.88 -10.28 -14.18
CA GLU A 533 44.73 -9.66 -13.15
C GLU A 533 44.99 -10.68 -12.03
#